data_AF-A0A833WPD2-F1
#
_entry.id   AF-A0A833WPD2-F1
#
_cell.length_a   1.000
_cell.length_b   1.000
_cell.length_c   1.000
_cell.angle_alpha   90.00
_cell.angle_beta   90.00
_cell.angle_gamma   90.00
#
_symmetry.space_group_name_H-M   'P 1'
#
loop_
_entity.id
_entity.type
_entity.pdbx_description
1 polymer ?
#
loop_
_entity_poly.entity_id
_entity_poly.type
_entity_poly.pdbx_seq_one_letter_code
_entity_poly.pdbx_strand_id
1 'polypeptide(L)'
;MEVGESSGARLSEEEIWAKLVPPDSRYSEVNIRSDEILVCSEIRSSSADKQEWCKISRNSDLCTATMQNVSSHTILVNETVVHDEDTIVIKCGTEIIPGPDREGYLSYRFKVMPSPEICKKKLNISVDVEHAKCSICLNIWHDVVTVAPCLHNFCNGCFSEWLRRSQEKHSSVLCPQCRAVVQFVGRNHFLHNIAEDILETDSSLKRSDEEVALLDCYAMIRSNLVIRSGKSLPRKRAHLLVDEESDDIDLPCPQCGTELEGFHCNQNTVHLQCQACGGMMPSRTDISVPQHCLGCDRAFCGAYWNAQRLTRSNFHPVCSSETFKPISDCSISRIPEAVHEKNQHEQDITKRCIIRMGRTLQDVVSDWIAKFNNREIDRTRMPLNHAEMITAATYFCNDCYDKLVSFLLYWFRISIPKDLLPPDASKREDCWYGYACRTQHHNEDHARKRNHVCRPTRGINM
;
A
#
# COMPACT_ATOMS: atom_id res chain seq x y z
N MET A 1 0.92 -59.59 -27.13
CA MET A 1 -0.48 -59.59 -26.68
C MET A 1 -0.57 -58.52 -25.62
N GLU A 2 -0.86 -57.31 -26.08
CA GLU A 2 -2.20 -56.68 -26.08
C GLU A 2 -2.30 -55.78 -24.84
N VAL A 3 -2.03 -54.49 -25.00
CA VAL A 3 -2.96 -53.40 -25.39
C VAL A 3 -3.72 -52.91 -24.15
N GLY A 4 -3.55 -51.63 -23.86
CA GLY A 4 -4.17 -50.92 -22.73
C GLY A 4 -3.92 -49.42 -22.86
N GLU A 5 -4.63 -48.82 -23.80
CA GLU A 5 -4.69 -47.44 -24.26
C GLU A 5 -4.55 -46.36 -23.17
N SER A 6 -3.63 -45.41 -23.39
CA SER A 6 -3.69 -44.09 -22.75
C SER A 6 -4.78 -43.27 -23.43
N SER A 7 -5.88 -43.01 -22.71
CA SER A 7 -6.86 -42.01 -23.12
C SER A 7 -6.24 -40.63 -22.94
N GLY A 8 -5.72 -40.08 -24.05
CA GLY A 8 -5.30 -38.69 -24.13
C GLY A 8 -6.48 -37.77 -23.88
N ALA A 9 -6.46 -37.08 -22.74
CA ALA A 9 -7.24 -35.87 -22.57
C ALA A 9 -6.71 -34.84 -23.57
N ARG A 10 -7.56 -34.46 -24.52
CA ARG A 10 -7.30 -33.43 -25.53
C ARG A 10 -6.87 -32.11 -24.86
N LEU A 11 -5.58 -31.83 -24.84
CA LEU A 11 -5.03 -30.48 -24.69
C LEU A 11 -5.19 -29.77 -26.03
N SER A 12 -6.30 -29.08 -26.24
CA SER A 12 -6.44 -28.17 -27.38
C SER A 12 -7.53 -27.13 -27.14
N GLU A 13 -7.17 -26.04 -26.48
CA GLU A 13 -7.60 -24.69 -26.87
C GLU A 13 -6.46 -23.75 -26.45
N GLU A 14 -5.79 -23.18 -27.44
CA GLU A 14 -4.59 -22.37 -27.27
C GLU A 14 -4.88 -21.15 -26.37
N GLU A 15 -4.31 -21.16 -25.16
CA GLU A 15 -4.48 -20.10 -24.17
C GLU A 15 -3.92 -18.77 -24.69
N ILE A 16 -4.72 -17.71 -24.64
CA ILE A 16 -4.28 -16.37 -25.08
C ILE A 16 -3.33 -15.82 -24.01
N TRP A 17 -2.02 -15.79 -24.31
CA TRP A 17 -1.02 -15.29 -23.36
C TRP A 17 -0.76 -13.78 -23.51
N ALA A 18 -1.11 -13.17 -24.64
CA ALA A 18 -1.03 -11.72 -24.82
C ALA A 18 -2.07 -11.20 -25.82
N LYS A 19 -2.27 -9.88 -25.82
CA LYS A 19 -3.16 -9.16 -26.73
C LYS A 19 -2.56 -7.85 -27.21
N LEU A 20 -2.92 -7.44 -28.43
CA LEU A 20 -2.80 -6.06 -28.90
C LEU A 20 -4.17 -5.40 -28.82
N VAL A 21 -4.29 -4.39 -27.96
CA VAL A 21 -5.55 -3.73 -27.65
C VAL A 21 -5.54 -2.32 -28.24
N PRO A 22 -6.40 -2.00 -29.22
CA PRO A 22 -6.54 -0.64 -29.71
C PRO A 22 -7.20 0.25 -28.63
N PRO A 23 -6.85 1.54 -28.53
CA PRO A 23 -7.47 2.46 -27.58
C PRO A 23 -8.93 2.77 -27.90
N ASP A 24 -9.31 2.67 -29.18
CA ASP A 24 -10.69 2.82 -29.65
C ASP A 24 -11.33 1.44 -29.81
N SER A 25 -12.42 1.19 -29.07
CA SER A 25 -13.13 -0.09 -29.03
C SER A 25 -13.85 -0.45 -30.33
N ARG A 26 -13.86 0.44 -31.34
CA ARG A 26 -14.39 0.14 -32.68
C ARG A 26 -13.49 -0.79 -33.49
N TYR A 27 -12.21 -0.92 -33.12
CA TYR A 27 -11.25 -1.78 -33.80
C TYR A 27 -11.06 -3.09 -33.03
N SER A 28 -10.73 -4.17 -33.75
CA SER A 28 -10.62 -5.50 -33.15
C SER A 28 -9.31 -5.67 -32.36
N GLU A 29 -9.41 -6.30 -31.19
CA GLU A 29 -8.22 -6.79 -30.47
C GLU A 29 -7.54 -7.93 -31.25
N VAL A 30 -6.22 -7.97 -31.25
CA VAL A 30 -5.46 -9.12 -31.78
C VAL A 30 -5.08 -10.02 -30.62
N ASN A 31 -5.57 -11.27 -30.64
CA ASN A 31 -5.24 -12.28 -29.64
C ASN A 31 -3.98 -13.04 -30.03
N ILE A 32 -3.02 -13.14 -29.12
CA ILE A 32 -1.77 -13.86 -29.31
C ILE A 32 -1.82 -15.14 -28.49
N ARG A 33 -1.84 -16.28 -29.20
CA ARG A 33 -2.06 -17.61 -28.64
C ARG A 33 -0.82 -18.51 -28.71
N SER A 34 -0.02 -18.33 -29.75
CA SER A 34 1.24 -19.06 -29.95
C SER A 34 2.41 -18.26 -29.38
N ASP A 35 3.46 -18.94 -28.91
CA ASP A 35 4.73 -18.31 -28.51
C ASP A 35 5.39 -17.55 -29.65
N GLU A 36 4.99 -17.81 -30.89
CA GLU A 36 5.39 -17.05 -32.06
C GLU A 36 4.18 -16.85 -32.98
N ILE A 37 3.87 -15.59 -33.30
CA ILE A 37 2.75 -15.24 -34.18
C ILE A 37 3.15 -14.15 -35.19
N LEU A 38 2.63 -14.27 -36.40
CA LEU A 38 2.61 -13.19 -37.39
C LEU A 38 1.33 -12.38 -37.18
N VAL A 39 1.47 -11.10 -36.83
CA VAL A 39 0.34 -10.21 -36.56
C VAL A 39 -0.25 -9.73 -37.87
N CYS A 40 -1.50 -10.11 -38.12
CA CYS A 40 -2.31 -9.65 -39.24
C CYS A 40 -3.51 -8.84 -38.71
N SER A 41 -3.48 -7.51 -38.91
CA SER A 41 -4.53 -6.60 -38.42
C SER A 41 -4.73 -5.41 -39.34
N GLU A 42 -5.78 -4.62 -39.08
CA GLU A 42 -5.91 -3.31 -39.69
C GLU A 42 -4.71 -2.43 -39.30
N ILE A 43 -4.18 -1.67 -40.25
CA ILE A 43 -3.04 -0.76 -40.01
C ILE A 43 -3.47 0.70 -40.07
N ARG A 44 -4.50 1.01 -40.88
CA ARG A 44 -4.99 2.36 -41.11
C ARG A 44 -6.41 2.52 -40.60
N SER A 45 -6.73 3.68 -40.04
CA SER A 45 -8.08 3.98 -39.54
C SER A 45 -9.13 4.11 -40.66
N SER A 46 -8.69 4.33 -41.90
CA SER A 46 -9.51 4.55 -43.09
C SER A 46 -9.71 3.33 -43.99
N SER A 47 -9.07 2.19 -43.69
CA SER A 47 -9.23 0.94 -44.45
C SER A 47 -9.44 -0.24 -43.51
N ALA A 48 -10.33 -1.15 -43.91
CA ALA A 48 -10.55 -2.43 -43.21
C ALA A 48 -9.59 -3.54 -43.69
N ASP A 49 -8.65 -3.22 -44.57
CA ASP A 49 -7.69 -4.19 -45.09
C ASP A 49 -6.71 -4.61 -44.00
N LYS A 50 -6.67 -5.91 -43.72
CA LYS A 50 -5.70 -6.50 -42.80
C LYS A 50 -4.40 -6.76 -43.51
N GLN A 51 -3.30 -6.37 -42.87
CA GLN A 51 -1.96 -6.54 -43.39
C GLN A 51 -1.11 -7.24 -42.32
N GLU A 52 -0.13 -8.01 -42.77
CA GLU A 52 0.90 -8.59 -41.92
C GLU A 52 2.00 -7.55 -41.73
N TRP A 53 2.32 -7.21 -40.48
CA TRP A 53 3.24 -6.10 -40.22
C TRP A 53 4.27 -6.34 -39.14
N CYS A 54 3.99 -7.19 -38.16
CA CYS A 54 5.02 -7.60 -37.21
C CYS A 54 4.91 -9.07 -36.84
N LYS A 55 6.05 -9.62 -36.43
CA LYS A 55 6.14 -10.94 -35.83
C LYS A 55 6.41 -10.77 -34.34
N ILE A 56 5.63 -11.40 -33.49
CA ILE A 56 5.79 -11.34 -32.03
C ILE A 56 6.17 -12.72 -31.51
N SER A 57 7.31 -12.78 -30.83
CA SER A 57 7.84 -14.00 -30.20
C SER A 57 7.94 -13.80 -28.69
N ARG A 58 7.35 -14.70 -27.91
CA ARG A 58 7.36 -14.68 -26.44
C ARG A 58 8.76 -14.97 -25.93
N ASN A 59 9.23 -14.16 -24.99
CA ASN A 59 10.52 -14.38 -24.36
C ASN A 59 10.42 -15.38 -23.20
N SER A 60 11.54 -16.01 -22.84
CA SER A 60 11.62 -17.01 -21.75
C SER A 60 11.29 -16.46 -20.35
N ASP A 61 11.28 -15.14 -20.17
CA ASP A 61 10.85 -14.51 -18.93
C ASP A 61 9.32 -14.57 -18.70
N LEU A 62 8.54 -14.89 -19.76
CA LEU A 62 7.08 -14.92 -19.84
C LEU A 62 6.36 -13.56 -19.64
N CYS A 63 7.12 -12.48 -19.43
CA CYS A 63 6.62 -11.14 -19.13
C CYS A 63 6.91 -10.12 -20.25
N THR A 64 7.83 -10.45 -21.15
CA THR A 64 8.21 -9.66 -22.32
C THR A 64 8.05 -10.47 -23.60
N ALA A 65 8.00 -9.76 -24.73
CA ALA A 65 8.02 -10.36 -26.05
C ALA A 65 9.00 -9.59 -26.94
N THR A 66 9.55 -10.26 -27.94
CA THR A 66 10.35 -9.64 -28.99
C THR A 66 9.47 -9.44 -30.20
N MET A 67 9.39 -8.20 -30.69
CA MET A 67 8.67 -7.84 -31.90
C MET A 67 9.67 -7.58 -33.02
N GLN A 68 9.48 -8.24 -34.16
CA GLN A 68 10.22 -8.01 -35.40
C GLN A 68 9.31 -7.28 -36.39
N ASN A 69 9.81 -6.23 -37.02
CA ASN A 69 9.12 -5.60 -38.15
C ASN A 69 9.28 -6.47 -39.40
N VAL A 70 8.17 -6.81 -40.05
CA VAL A 70 8.15 -7.56 -41.33
C VAL A 70 7.42 -6.78 -42.42
N SER A 71 7.10 -5.52 -42.15
CA SER A 71 6.41 -4.64 -43.09
C SER A 71 7.42 -3.80 -43.87
N SER A 72 7.02 -3.37 -45.06
CA SER A 72 7.80 -2.43 -45.88
C SER A 72 7.87 -1.00 -45.32
N HIS A 73 7.19 -0.72 -44.20
CA HIS A 73 7.15 0.59 -43.55
C HIS A 73 7.79 0.51 -42.15
N THR A 74 8.19 1.65 -41.61
CA THR A 74 8.68 1.71 -40.23
C THR A 74 7.53 1.55 -39.24
N ILE A 75 7.79 0.87 -38.12
CA ILE A 75 6.86 0.77 -36.98
C ILE A 75 7.36 1.68 -35.86
N LEU A 76 6.46 2.42 -35.21
CA LEU A 76 6.79 3.19 -34.01
C LEU A 76 6.41 2.41 -32.74
N VAL A 77 7.37 2.27 -31.82
CA VAL A 77 7.19 1.60 -30.51
C VAL A 77 7.63 2.54 -29.39
N ASN A 78 6.68 3.07 -28.60
CA ASN A 78 6.94 4.10 -27.58
C ASN A 78 7.91 5.21 -28.07
N GLU A 79 7.65 5.80 -29.24
CA GLU A 79 8.51 6.80 -29.91
C GLU A 79 9.83 6.29 -30.52
N THR A 80 10.11 4.99 -30.46
CA THR A 80 11.29 4.38 -31.10
C THR A 80 10.92 3.84 -32.48
N VAL A 81 11.67 4.22 -33.51
CA VAL A 81 11.48 3.75 -34.89
C VAL A 81 12.12 2.37 -35.03
N VAL A 82 11.35 1.41 -35.52
CA VAL A 82 11.79 0.05 -35.84
C VAL A 82 11.75 -0.09 -37.37
N HIS A 83 12.91 -0.24 -38.00
CA HIS A 83 13.00 -0.41 -39.46
C HIS A 83 12.68 -1.84 -39.88
N ASP A 84 12.62 -2.09 -41.19
CA ASP A 84 12.41 -3.43 -41.74
C ASP A 84 13.44 -4.42 -41.19
N GLU A 85 13.00 -5.62 -40.82
CA GLU A 85 13.78 -6.69 -40.18
C GLU A 85 14.37 -6.37 -38.78
N ASP A 86 14.20 -5.15 -38.27
CA ASP A 86 14.64 -4.80 -36.92
C ASP A 86 13.76 -5.44 -35.85
N THR A 87 14.37 -5.72 -34.69
CA THR A 87 13.69 -6.30 -33.54
C THR A 87 13.73 -5.36 -32.33
N ILE A 88 12.68 -5.39 -31.52
CA ILE A 88 12.60 -4.64 -30.26
C ILE A 88 11.89 -5.46 -29.18
N VAL A 89 12.33 -5.30 -27.94
CA VAL A 89 11.66 -5.92 -26.79
C VAL A 89 10.49 -5.06 -26.36
N ILE A 90 9.30 -5.66 -26.33
CA ILE A 90 8.05 -5.04 -25.88
C ILE A 90 7.59 -5.63 -24.55
N LYS A 91 7.01 -4.78 -23.70
CA LYS A 91 6.47 -5.14 -22.37
C LYS A 91 5.02 -4.70 -22.22
N CYS A 92 4.31 -5.25 -21.25
CA CYS A 92 2.92 -4.86 -20.97
C CYS A 92 2.79 -3.33 -20.82
N GLY A 93 1.86 -2.73 -21.57
CA GLY A 93 1.66 -1.29 -21.65
C GLY A 93 2.39 -0.57 -22.80
N THR A 94 3.23 -1.26 -23.57
CA THR A 94 3.93 -0.70 -24.74
C THR A 94 2.95 -0.30 -25.83
N GLU A 95 3.09 0.92 -26.35
CA GLU A 95 2.35 1.43 -27.51
C GLU A 95 3.09 1.07 -28.80
N ILE A 96 2.34 0.56 -29.79
CA ILE A 96 2.84 0.11 -31.08
C ILE A 96 1.96 0.71 -32.17
N ILE A 97 2.56 1.39 -33.14
CA ILE A 97 1.89 2.00 -34.28
C ILE A 97 2.51 1.41 -35.55
N PRO A 98 1.74 0.67 -36.38
CA PRO A 98 2.22 0.03 -37.59
C PRO A 98 2.38 1.04 -38.75
N GLY A 99 3.08 2.14 -38.50
CA GLY A 99 3.29 3.21 -39.45
C GLY A 99 4.40 4.19 -39.03
N PRO A 100 4.87 5.02 -39.97
CA PRO A 100 5.95 5.98 -39.74
C PRO A 100 5.59 7.13 -38.79
N ASP A 101 4.29 7.39 -38.62
CA ASP A 101 3.76 8.44 -37.76
C ASP A 101 2.40 8.02 -37.15
N ARG A 102 1.86 8.90 -36.31
CA ARG A 102 0.56 8.73 -35.65
C ARG A 102 -0.64 9.08 -36.55
N GLU A 103 -0.42 9.74 -37.69
CA GLU A 103 -1.51 10.29 -38.50
C GLU A 103 -2.06 9.25 -39.49
N GLY A 104 -3.30 8.82 -39.28
CA GLY A 104 -3.98 7.86 -40.16
C GLY A 104 -3.65 6.38 -39.90
N TYR A 105 -2.74 6.10 -38.97
CA TYR A 105 -2.39 4.75 -38.51
C TYR A 105 -3.06 4.40 -37.18
N LEU A 106 -3.34 3.11 -36.96
CA LEU A 106 -3.91 2.63 -35.70
C LEU A 106 -2.83 2.52 -34.61
N SER A 107 -3.21 2.75 -33.36
CA SER A 107 -2.34 2.50 -32.21
C SER A 107 -2.80 1.24 -31.49
N TYR A 108 -1.87 0.40 -31.08
CA TYR A 108 -2.11 -0.80 -30.30
C TYR A 108 -1.32 -0.75 -28.99
N ARG A 109 -1.94 -1.23 -27.90
CA ARG A 109 -1.26 -1.44 -26.63
C ARG A 109 -1.04 -2.93 -26.39
N PHE A 110 0.22 -3.30 -26.19
CA PHE A 110 0.57 -4.68 -25.85
C PHE A 110 0.19 -5.00 -24.41
N LYS A 111 -0.58 -6.07 -24.20
CA LYS A 111 -1.04 -6.52 -22.89
C LYS A 111 -0.76 -8.00 -22.71
N VAL A 112 0.00 -8.35 -21.67
CA VAL A 112 0.24 -9.75 -21.29
C VAL A 112 -0.92 -10.24 -20.43
N MET A 113 -1.47 -11.41 -20.73
CA MET A 113 -2.51 -12.07 -19.95
C MET A 113 -1.89 -12.86 -18.81
N PRO A 114 -2.46 -12.83 -17.59
CA PRO A 114 -1.97 -13.64 -16.48
C PRO A 114 -2.19 -15.12 -16.79
N SER A 115 -1.10 -15.87 -17.00
CA SER A 115 -1.12 -17.33 -17.18
C SER A 115 -0.81 -18.04 -15.86
N PRO A 116 -1.34 -19.26 -15.63
CA PRO A 116 -0.99 -20.11 -14.49
C PRO A 116 0.53 -20.31 -14.34
N GLU A 117 1.31 -20.26 -15.42
CA GLU A 117 2.76 -20.45 -15.44
C GLU A 117 3.53 -19.19 -14.99
N ILE A 118 3.01 -18.00 -15.29
CA ILE A 118 3.52 -16.73 -14.74
C ILE A 118 3.24 -16.68 -13.23
N CYS A 119 2.11 -17.25 -12.79
CA CYS A 119 1.83 -17.47 -11.37
C CYS A 119 2.71 -18.56 -10.73
N LYS A 120 3.32 -19.48 -11.51
CA LYS A 120 4.25 -20.52 -11.02
C LYS A 120 5.69 -20.05 -10.84
N LYS A 121 6.08 -18.86 -11.32
CA LYS A 121 7.23 -18.13 -10.74
C LYS A 121 6.84 -17.53 -9.38
N LYS A 122 6.22 -18.35 -8.52
CA LYS A 122 6.25 -18.15 -7.07
C LYS A 122 7.71 -18.09 -6.68
N LEU A 123 8.06 -17.12 -5.84
CA LEU A 123 9.29 -17.18 -5.07
C LEU A 123 9.37 -18.61 -4.50
N ASN A 124 10.43 -19.35 -4.83
CA ASN A 124 10.64 -20.71 -4.34
C ASN A 124 11.07 -20.64 -2.86
N ILE A 125 10.18 -20.13 -2.02
CA ILE A 125 10.36 -20.06 -0.57
C ILE A 125 9.90 -21.42 -0.05
N SER A 126 10.86 -22.32 0.17
CA SER A 126 10.61 -23.54 0.93
C SER A 126 10.33 -23.14 2.39
N VAL A 127 9.06 -23.00 2.74
CA VAL A 127 8.67 -22.88 4.15
C VAL A 127 8.58 -24.30 4.69
N ASP A 128 9.38 -24.58 5.72
CA ASP A 128 9.31 -25.84 6.45
C ASP A 128 7.90 -26.02 7.05
N VAL A 129 7.34 -27.21 6.90
CA VAL A 129 5.97 -27.58 7.34
C VAL A 129 5.76 -27.27 8.82
N GLU A 130 6.80 -27.44 9.65
CA GLU A 130 6.73 -27.11 11.07
C GLU A 130 6.54 -25.60 11.34
N HIS A 131 7.00 -24.76 10.44
CA HIS A 131 6.90 -23.30 10.54
C HIS A 131 5.61 -22.73 9.93
N ALA A 132 4.80 -23.57 9.28
CA ALA A 132 3.52 -23.21 8.68
C ALA A 132 2.30 -23.60 9.54
N LYS A 133 2.52 -23.98 10.80
CA LYS A 133 1.47 -24.43 11.72
C LYS A 133 0.91 -23.30 12.59
N CYS A 134 -0.40 -23.34 12.82
CA CYS A 134 -1.07 -22.46 13.76
C CYS A 134 -0.71 -22.83 15.19
N SER A 135 -0.19 -21.91 16.00
CA SER A 135 0.16 -22.21 17.40
C SER A 135 -1.06 -22.40 18.34
N ILE A 136 -2.29 -22.23 17.83
CA ILE A 136 -3.53 -22.53 18.56
C ILE A 136 -4.01 -23.96 18.30
N CYS A 137 -4.17 -24.36 17.03
CA CYS A 137 -4.69 -25.68 16.66
C CYS A 137 -3.61 -26.69 16.24
N LEU A 138 -2.35 -26.25 16.13
CA LEU A 138 -1.18 -27.05 15.74
C LEU A 138 -1.23 -27.67 14.33
N ASN A 139 -2.25 -27.36 13.54
CA ASN A 139 -2.41 -27.75 12.14
C ASN A 139 -1.93 -26.62 11.20
N ILE A 140 -1.62 -26.95 9.93
CA ILE A 140 -1.24 -26.00 8.87
C ILE A 140 -2.26 -24.86 8.78
N TRP A 141 -1.87 -23.59 8.67
CA TRP A 141 -2.84 -22.49 8.73
C TRP A 141 -4.01 -22.64 7.73
N HIS A 142 -5.22 -22.28 8.16
CA HIS A 142 -6.43 -22.18 7.31
C HIS A 142 -6.98 -20.77 7.38
N ASP A 143 -7.24 -20.14 6.23
CA ASP A 143 -7.58 -18.71 6.11
C ASP A 143 -6.68 -17.83 7.00
N VAL A 144 -5.42 -17.67 6.61
CA VAL A 144 -4.38 -17.16 7.52
C VAL A 144 -4.62 -15.71 7.90
N VAL A 145 -4.49 -15.40 9.19
CA VAL A 145 -4.46 -14.03 9.72
C VAL A 145 -3.12 -13.72 10.38
N THR A 146 -2.63 -12.49 10.18
CA THR A 146 -1.39 -11.99 10.79
C THR A 146 -1.74 -10.92 11.82
N VAL A 147 -1.18 -11.05 13.03
CA VAL A 147 -1.37 -10.08 14.13
C VAL A 147 -0.18 -9.13 14.23
N ALA A 148 -0.42 -7.84 14.47
CA ALA A 148 0.62 -6.84 14.67
C ALA A 148 0.60 -6.30 16.12
N PRO A 149 1.77 -5.94 16.69
CA PRO A 149 3.06 -5.72 16.02
C PRO A 149 3.97 -6.95 15.89
N CYS A 150 3.63 -8.09 16.49
CA CYS A 150 4.53 -9.24 16.58
C CYS A 150 4.59 -10.13 15.33
N LEU A 151 3.72 -9.90 14.34
CA LEU A 151 3.66 -10.59 13.03
C LEU A 151 3.50 -12.12 13.11
N HIS A 152 2.92 -12.63 14.21
CA HIS A 152 2.57 -14.04 14.32
C HIS A 152 1.30 -14.36 13.51
N ASN A 153 1.21 -15.61 13.05
CA ASN A 153 0.19 -16.05 12.12
C ASN A 153 -0.67 -17.18 12.71
N PHE A 154 -1.97 -17.13 12.43
CA PHE A 154 -2.97 -18.05 12.98
C PHE A 154 -4.03 -18.36 11.92
N CYS A 155 -4.83 -19.41 12.12
CA CYS A 155 -6.07 -19.57 11.36
C CYS A 155 -7.07 -18.48 11.75
N ASN A 156 -7.84 -17.95 10.81
CA ASN A 156 -8.84 -16.91 11.08
C ASN A 156 -9.83 -17.35 12.16
N GLY A 157 -10.42 -18.54 12.03
CA GLY A 157 -11.33 -19.09 13.03
C GLY A 157 -10.70 -19.22 14.42
N CYS A 158 -9.48 -19.78 14.49
CA CYS A 158 -8.77 -19.94 15.76
C CYS A 158 -8.50 -18.61 16.47
N PHE A 159 -8.01 -17.62 15.74
CA PHE A 159 -7.71 -16.32 16.33
C PHE A 159 -8.97 -15.51 16.63
N SER A 160 -10.03 -15.64 15.83
CA SER A 160 -11.33 -15.01 16.10
C SER A 160 -11.94 -15.50 17.41
N GLU A 161 -11.86 -16.80 17.68
CA GLU A 161 -12.27 -17.37 18.97
C GLU A 161 -11.43 -16.84 20.14
N TRP A 162 -10.11 -16.79 19.96
CA TRP A 162 -9.20 -16.24 20.95
C TRP A 162 -9.50 -14.77 21.24
N LEU A 163 -9.72 -13.98 20.18
CA LEU A 163 -10.07 -12.57 20.24
C LEU A 163 -11.33 -12.35 21.07
N ARG A 164 -12.41 -13.10 20.77
CA ARG A 164 -13.67 -13.05 21.50
C ARG A 164 -13.48 -13.32 23.00
N ARG A 165 -12.84 -14.44 23.36
CA ARG A 165 -12.60 -14.83 24.76
C ARG A 165 -11.67 -13.86 25.50
N SER A 166 -10.68 -13.31 24.80
CA SER A 166 -9.74 -12.36 25.39
C SER A 166 -10.40 -11.02 25.68
N GLN A 167 -11.33 -10.58 24.83
CA GLN A 167 -12.08 -9.33 25.03
C GLN A 167 -13.07 -9.42 26.21
N GLU A 168 -13.62 -10.61 26.47
CA GLU A 168 -14.49 -10.85 27.63
C GLU A 168 -13.74 -10.78 28.97
N LYS A 169 -12.47 -11.22 28.99
CA LYS A 169 -11.69 -11.41 30.24
C LYS A 169 -10.65 -10.33 30.50
N HIS A 170 -10.14 -9.67 29.47
CA HIS A 170 -8.99 -8.78 29.56
C HIS A 170 -9.20 -7.47 28.78
N SER A 171 -8.60 -6.38 29.27
CA SER A 171 -8.70 -5.05 28.65
C SER A 171 -7.89 -4.89 27.36
N SER A 172 -7.04 -5.87 27.04
CA SER A 172 -6.15 -5.92 25.90
C SER A 172 -6.05 -7.35 25.41
N VAL A 173 -6.00 -7.54 24.09
CA VAL A 173 -5.86 -8.86 23.48
C VAL A 173 -4.38 -9.18 23.39
N LEU A 174 -3.98 -10.33 23.93
CA LEU A 174 -2.59 -10.78 23.89
C LEU A 174 -2.41 -11.80 22.78
N CYS A 175 -1.27 -11.77 22.11
CA CYS A 175 -0.91 -12.75 21.10
C CYS A 175 -0.79 -14.14 21.76
N PRO A 176 -1.47 -15.18 21.25
CA PRO A 176 -1.39 -16.54 21.80
C PRO A 176 0.05 -17.09 21.87
N GLN A 177 0.89 -16.69 20.92
CA GLN A 177 2.25 -17.22 20.78
C GLN A 177 3.28 -16.50 21.66
N CYS A 178 3.32 -15.17 21.58
CA CYS A 178 4.35 -14.39 22.27
C CYS A 178 3.84 -13.49 23.41
N ARG A 179 2.53 -13.51 23.66
CA ARG A 179 1.84 -12.67 24.67
C ARG A 179 1.99 -11.16 24.47
N ALA A 180 2.53 -10.70 23.34
CA ALA A 180 2.56 -9.28 22.99
C ALA A 180 1.13 -8.74 22.83
N VAL A 181 0.90 -7.48 23.19
CA VAL A 181 -0.40 -6.82 22.99
C VAL A 181 -0.68 -6.69 21.50
N VAL A 182 -1.77 -7.30 21.05
CA VAL A 182 -2.23 -7.22 19.66
C VAL A 182 -2.99 -5.91 19.46
N GLN A 183 -2.54 -5.15 18.46
CA GLN A 183 -3.14 -3.87 18.08
C GLN A 183 -3.93 -3.98 16.78
N PHE A 184 -3.55 -4.93 15.93
CA PHE A 184 -4.12 -5.08 14.60
C PHE A 184 -4.11 -6.55 14.18
N VAL A 185 -5.11 -6.96 13.41
CA VAL A 185 -5.17 -8.26 12.76
C VAL A 185 -5.73 -8.11 11.36
N GLY A 186 -5.12 -8.79 10.39
CA GLY A 186 -5.57 -8.77 9.00
C GLY A 186 -5.37 -10.12 8.33
N ARG A 187 -6.13 -10.39 7.27
CA ARG A 187 -5.97 -11.59 6.44
C ARG A 187 -4.66 -11.51 5.66
N ASN A 188 -3.98 -12.63 5.52
CA ASN A 188 -2.71 -12.75 4.80
C ASN A 188 -2.84 -13.73 3.63
N HIS A 189 -3.23 -13.19 2.47
CA HIS A 189 -3.42 -13.96 1.25
C HIS A 189 -2.13 -14.65 0.77
N PHE A 190 -0.96 -14.07 1.05
CA PHE A 190 0.32 -14.66 0.67
C PHE A 190 0.59 -15.95 1.46
N LEU A 191 0.43 -15.91 2.79
CA LEU A 191 0.61 -17.10 3.63
C LEU A 191 -0.50 -18.13 3.42
N HIS A 192 -1.70 -17.70 3.05
CA HIS A 192 -2.76 -18.61 2.62
C HIS A 192 -2.35 -19.42 1.39
N ASN A 193 -1.81 -18.76 0.36
CA ASN A 193 -1.33 -19.47 -0.84
C ASN A 193 -0.21 -20.46 -0.53
N ILE A 194 0.68 -20.15 0.42
CA ILE A 194 1.73 -21.07 0.88
C ILE A 194 1.13 -22.27 1.62
N ALA A 195 0.13 -22.03 2.48
CA ALA A 195 -0.55 -23.11 3.18
C ALA A 195 -1.26 -24.06 2.21
N GLU A 196 -1.93 -23.53 1.19
CA GLU A 196 -2.55 -24.35 0.13
C GLU A 196 -1.50 -25.16 -0.65
N ASP A 197 -0.36 -24.56 -1.03
CA ASP A 197 0.73 -25.29 -1.72
C ASP A 197 1.27 -26.47 -0.89
N ILE A 198 1.41 -26.28 0.43
CA ILE A 198 1.85 -27.33 1.36
C ILE A 198 0.82 -28.48 1.37
N LEU A 199 -0.47 -28.15 1.41
CA LEU A 199 -1.57 -29.13 1.43
C LEU A 199 -1.77 -29.84 0.09
N GLU A 200 -1.43 -29.20 -1.03
CA GLU A 200 -1.40 -29.82 -2.35
C GLU A 200 -0.23 -30.80 -2.47
N THR A 201 0.92 -30.46 -1.88
CA THR A 201 2.14 -31.29 -1.93
C THR A 201 2.05 -32.50 -0.98
N ASP A 202 1.44 -32.34 0.19
CA ASP A 202 1.21 -33.40 1.16
C ASP A 202 -0.24 -33.40 1.64
N SER A 203 -1.06 -34.21 0.96
CA SER A 203 -2.49 -34.34 1.27
C SER A 203 -2.76 -34.97 2.64
N SER A 204 -1.77 -35.60 3.29
CA SER A 204 -1.93 -36.18 4.63
C SER A 204 -2.06 -35.12 5.72
N LEU A 205 -1.69 -33.87 5.43
CA LEU A 205 -1.78 -32.73 6.33
C LEU A 205 -3.14 -32.00 6.24
N LYS A 206 -4.04 -32.44 5.36
CA LYS A 206 -5.38 -31.85 5.21
C LYS A 206 -6.26 -32.16 6.43
N ARG A 207 -7.01 -31.14 6.85
CA ARG A 207 -8.07 -31.27 7.85
C ARG A 207 -9.27 -32.01 7.27
N SER A 208 -10.13 -32.54 8.12
CA SER A 208 -11.44 -33.02 7.66
C SER A 208 -12.34 -31.84 7.27
N ASP A 209 -13.30 -32.08 6.38
CA ASP A 209 -14.22 -31.06 5.90
C ASP A 209 -15.07 -30.48 7.05
N GLU A 210 -15.38 -31.29 8.06
CA GLU A 210 -16.10 -30.85 9.26
C GLU A 210 -15.28 -29.85 10.10
N GLU A 211 -13.97 -30.08 10.24
CA GLU A 211 -13.07 -29.16 10.96
C GLU A 211 -12.89 -27.84 10.22
N VAL A 212 -12.83 -27.88 8.89
CA VAL A 212 -12.75 -26.68 8.04
C VAL A 212 -14.01 -25.84 8.17
N ALA A 213 -15.19 -26.46 8.03
CA ALA A 213 -16.47 -25.78 8.19
C ALA A 213 -16.64 -25.15 9.59
N LEU A 214 -16.13 -25.82 10.62
CA LEU A 214 -16.11 -25.29 11.98
C LEU A 214 -15.16 -24.08 12.11
N LEU A 215 -13.98 -24.10 11.48
CA LEU A 215 -13.08 -22.95 11.48
C LEU A 215 -13.69 -21.75 10.74
N ASP A 216 -14.36 -21.99 9.62
CA ASP A 216 -15.01 -20.94 8.83
C ASP A 216 -16.20 -20.31 9.57
N CYS A 217 -16.95 -21.09 10.36
CA CYS A 217 -18.06 -20.53 11.15
C CYS A 217 -17.60 -19.56 12.25
N TYR A 218 -16.38 -19.74 12.75
CA TYR A 218 -15.75 -18.83 13.72
C TYR A 218 -14.98 -17.68 13.06
N ALA A 219 -14.74 -17.71 11.75
CA ALA A 219 -13.93 -16.71 11.05
C ALA A 219 -14.67 -15.37 10.93
N MET A 220 -14.37 -14.43 11.84
CA MET A 220 -15.02 -13.11 11.88
C MET A 220 -14.20 -12.02 11.18
N ILE A 221 -12.92 -12.26 10.88
CA ILE A 221 -12.01 -11.25 10.35
C ILE A 221 -12.13 -11.23 8.83
N ARG A 222 -13.00 -10.36 8.30
CA ARG A 222 -13.21 -10.20 6.85
C ARG A 222 -12.33 -9.11 6.22
N SER A 223 -11.88 -8.17 7.03
CA SER A 223 -11.01 -7.06 6.65
C SER A 223 -10.01 -6.77 7.77
N ASN A 224 -9.09 -5.86 7.51
CA ASN A 224 -8.09 -5.41 8.47
C ASN A 224 -8.75 -4.77 9.70
N LEU A 225 -8.66 -5.40 10.87
CA LEU A 225 -9.29 -4.95 12.12
C LEU A 225 -8.26 -4.34 13.08
N VAL A 226 -8.58 -3.16 13.62
CA VAL A 226 -7.84 -2.56 14.75
C VAL A 226 -8.44 -3.04 16.06
N ILE A 227 -7.63 -3.69 16.89
CA ILE A 227 -8.03 -4.18 18.21
C ILE A 227 -7.75 -3.08 19.24
N ARG A 228 -8.80 -2.40 19.69
CA ARG A 228 -8.71 -1.35 20.72
C ARG A 228 -8.29 -1.97 22.07
N SER A 229 -7.18 -1.49 22.65
CA SER A 229 -6.85 -1.72 24.06
C SER A 229 -7.32 -0.54 24.91
N GLY A 230 -8.15 -0.81 25.93
CA GLY A 230 -8.46 0.16 26.98
C GLY A 230 -9.87 0.77 26.96
N LYS A 231 -10.55 0.54 28.09
CA LYS A 231 -11.86 1.03 28.53
C LYS A 231 -12.11 2.51 28.17
N SER A 232 -13.12 2.78 27.36
CA SER A 232 -13.95 3.95 27.62
C SER A 232 -14.62 3.72 28.98
N LEU A 233 -14.50 4.68 29.90
CA LEU A 233 -15.34 4.69 31.09
C LEU A 233 -16.81 4.52 30.65
N PRO A 234 -17.61 3.65 31.27
CA PRO A 234 -19.04 3.66 31.07
C PRO A 234 -19.53 5.00 31.66
N ARG A 235 -19.76 5.99 30.79
CA ARG A 235 -20.53 7.16 31.21
C ARG A 235 -21.87 6.62 31.67
N LYS A 236 -22.14 6.80 32.97
CA LYS A 236 -23.37 6.43 33.66
C LYS A 236 -24.56 6.56 32.71
N ARG A 237 -25.18 5.43 32.36
CA ARG A 237 -26.59 5.43 31.95
C ARG A 237 -27.36 6.05 33.10
N ALA A 238 -27.91 7.24 32.88
CA ALA A 238 -29.01 7.69 33.71
C ALA A 238 -30.14 6.68 33.47
N HIS A 239 -30.60 6.05 34.55
CA HIS A 239 -31.79 5.21 34.54
C HIS A 239 -32.96 6.00 33.98
N LEU A 240 -33.56 5.51 32.90
CA LEU A 240 -34.97 5.69 32.63
C LEU A 240 -35.56 4.30 32.45
N LEU A 241 -36.57 4.03 33.27
CA LEU A 241 -37.38 2.83 33.30
C LEU A 241 -38.47 2.96 32.22
N VAL A 242 -38.70 1.85 31.50
CA VAL A 242 -39.90 1.51 30.69
C VAL A 242 -40.04 2.39 29.42
N ASP A 243 -40.13 1.87 28.19
CA ASP A 243 -41.08 0.86 27.70
C ASP A 243 -40.58 0.20 26.40
N GLU A 244 -41.29 -0.84 25.98
CA GLU A 244 -41.02 -1.76 24.87
C GLU A 244 -40.99 -1.11 23.45
N GLU A 245 -40.35 -1.83 22.52
CA GLU A 245 -40.39 -1.68 21.06
C GLU A 245 -39.78 -0.42 20.41
N SER A 246 -38.51 -0.51 20.01
CA SER A 246 -38.01 0.23 18.84
C SER A 246 -36.80 -0.47 18.22
N ASP A 247 -36.98 -0.84 16.96
CA ASP A 247 -36.05 -1.51 16.05
C ASP A 247 -34.97 -0.53 15.54
N ASP A 248 -34.30 0.19 16.43
CA ASP A 248 -33.30 1.20 16.03
C ASP A 248 -31.95 0.54 15.77
N ILE A 249 -31.78 0.09 14.52
CA ILE A 249 -30.50 -0.35 13.96
C ILE A 249 -29.51 0.80 14.16
N ASP A 250 -28.52 0.61 15.03
CA ASP A 250 -27.47 1.57 15.32
C ASP A 250 -26.62 1.78 14.04
N LEU A 251 -27.08 2.65 13.13
CA LEU A 251 -26.49 2.85 11.80
C LEU A 251 -25.10 3.51 11.97
N PRO A 252 -24.00 2.81 11.63
CA PRO A 252 -22.66 3.23 12.04
C PRO A 252 -22.12 4.41 11.21
N CYS A 253 -22.78 4.76 10.10
CA CYS A 253 -22.42 5.83 9.17
C CYS A 253 -23.54 6.89 9.11
N PRO A 254 -23.23 8.20 9.24
CA PRO A 254 -24.21 9.28 9.14
C PRO A 254 -25.07 9.25 7.86
N GLN A 255 -24.50 8.78 6.73
CA GLN A 255 -25.20 8.75 5.44
C GLN A 255 -26.02 7.49 5.18
N CYS A 256 -26.02 6.50 6.08
CA CYS A 256 -26.92 5.35 5.97
C CYS A 256 -28.36 5.69 6.33
N GLY A 257 -28.58 6.69 7.19
CA GLY A 257 -29.91 7.11 7.63
C GLY A 257 -30.28 8.53 7.22
N THR A 258 -29.37 9.27 6.58
CA THR A 258 -29.59 10.68 6.25
C THR A 258 -28.92 11.06 4.94
N GLU A 259 -29.65 11.72 4.06
CA GLU A 259 -29.07 12.31 2.85
C GLU A 259 -28.27 13.58 3.22
N LEU A 260 -26.99 13.61 2.87
CA LEU A 260 -26.11 14.77 3.07
C LEU A 260 -25.51 15.17 1.72
N GLU A 261 -25.61 16.47 1.39
CA GLU A 261 -25.15 17.06 0.13
C GLU A 261 -25.54 16.22 -1.12
N GLY A 262 -26.79 15.72 -1.15
CA GLY A 262 -27.32 14.96 -2.29
C GLY A 262 -26.93 13.48 -2.33
N PHE A 263 -26.30 12.94 -1.28
CA PHE A 263 -25.89 11.54 -1.23
C PHE A 263 -26.42 10.83 0.01
N HIS A 264 -26.97 9.63 -0.22
CA HIS A 264 -27.36 8.67 0.79
C HIS A 264 -26.73 7.31 0.46
N CYS A 265 -26.31 6.56 1.47
CA CYS A 265 -25.79 5.21 1.27
C CYS A 265 -26.93 4.27 0.86
N ASN A 266 -26.62 3.34 -0.04
CA ASN A 266 -27.47 2.20 -0.38
C ASN A 266 -26.89 0.89 0.17
N GLN A 267 -27.59 -0.23 -0.06
CA GLN A 267 -27.19 -1.56 0.44
C GLN A 267 -25.81 -2.03 -0.06
N ASN A 268 -25.34 -1.53 -1.20
CA ASN A 268 -24.05 -1.90 -1.81
C ASN A 268 -22.93 -0.90 -1.48
N THR A 269 -23.22 0.13 -0.68
CA THR A 269 -22.23 1.16 -0.38
C THR A 269 -21.15 0.60 0.53
N VAL A 270 -19.92 0.56 0.03
CA VAL A 270 -18.74 0.19 0.83
C VAL A 270 -18.43 1.31 1.80
N HIS A 271 -18.14 0.96 3.05
CA HIS A 271 -17.81 1.92 4.10
C HIS A 271 -16.33 1.84 4.49
N LEU A 272 -15.76 3.00 4.77
CA LEU A 272 -14.41 3.19 5.28
C LEU A 272 -14.48 3.56 6.76
N GLN A 273 -13.65 2.91 7.57
CA GLN A 273 -13.48 3.30 8.97
C GLN A 273 -12.35 4.31 9.10
N CYS A 274 -12.63 5.46 9.70
CA CYS A 274 -11.64 6.49 9.97
C CYS A 274 -10.59 6.00 10.97
N GLN A 275 -9.31 6.09 10.60
CA GLN A 275 -8.20 5.68 11.46
C GLN A 275 -8.10 6.53 12.75
N ALA A 276 -8.53 7.79 12.72
CA ALA A 276 -8.39 8.71 13.85
C ALA A 276 -9.54 8.60 14.87
N CYS A 277 -10.81 8.62 14.44
CA CYS A 277 -11.96 8.55 15.35
C CYS A 277 -12.65 7.18 15.40
N GLY A 278 -12.39 6.29 14.43
CA GLY A 278 -13.09 5.00 14.27
C GLY A 278 -14.52 5.10 13.72
N GLY A 279 -15.00 6.30 13.37
CA GLY A 279 -16.30 6.49 12.73
C GLY A 279 -16.31 6.06 11.27
N MET A 280 -17.49 5.73 10.75
CA MET A 280 -17.66 5.25 9.38
C MET A 280 -17.97 6.39 8.42
N MET A 281 -17.55 6.26 7.16
CA MET A 281 -17.94 7.09 6.02
C MET A 281 -18.09 6.23 4.76
N PRO A 282 -18.94 6.60 3.79
CA PRO A 282 -19.01 5.84 2.54
C PRO A 282 -17.73 6.03 1.73
N SER A 283 -17.26 4.97 1.07
CA SER A 283 -16.17 5.02 0.09
C SER A 283 -16.69 5.64 -1.20
N ARG A 284 -16.19 6.82 -1.57
CA ARG A 284 -16.66 7.59 -2.71
C ARG A 284 -15.49 8.05 -3.57
N THR A 285 -15.60 7.83 -4.87
CA THR A 285 -14.64 8.29 -5.89
C THR A 285 -15.11 9.55 -6.61
N ASP A 286 -16.39 9.90 -6.46
CA ASP A 286 -17.07 11.02 -7.11
C ASP A 286 -17.04 12.31 -6.28
N ILE A 287 -16.24 12.35 -5.21
CA ILE A 287 -16.07 13.51 -4.34
C ILE A 287 -14.72 14.21 -4.61
N SER A 288 -14.71 15.54 -4.51
CA SER A 288 -13.53 16.38 -4.77
C SER A 288 -12.44 16.32 -3.69
N VAL A 289 -12.71 15.69 -2.55
CA VAL A 289 -11.76 15.57 -1.43
C VAL A 289 -11.29 14.13 -1.26
N PRO A 290 -9.99 13.89 -1.00
CA PRO A 290 -9.51 12.55 -0.76
C PRO A 290 -10.05 11.98 0.55
N GLN A 291 -10.13 10.65 0.61
CA GLN A 291 -10.53 9.91 1.81
C GLN A 291 -9.38 9.09 2.41
N HIS A 292 -8.24 9.00 1.71
CA HIS A 292 -7.06 8.24 2.12
C HIS A 292 -5.84 9.15 2.19
N CYS A 293 -5.05 9.00 3.24
CA CYS A 293 -3.76 9.68 3.36
C CYS A 293 -2.75 9.07 2.40
N LEU A 294 -2.17 9.86 1.49
CA LEU A 294 -1.21 9.35 0.51
C LEU A 294 0.06 8.78 1.16
N GLY A 295 0.42 9.26 2.36
CA GLY A 295 1.64 8.84 3.05
C GLY A 295 1.51 7.51 3.81
N CYS A 296 0.30 6.99 4.05
CA CYS A 296 0.09 5.74 4.80
C CYS A 296 -1.08 4.88 4.32
N ASP A 297 -1.80 5.31 3.29
CA ASP A 297 -2.97 4.66 2.67
C ASP A 297 -4.15 4.39 3.59
N ARG A 298 -4.14 4.93 4.81
CA ARG A 298 -5.25 4.78 5.77
C ARG A 298 -6.34 5.81 5.51
N ALA A 299 -7.56 5.43 5.84
CA ALA A 299 -8.74 6.26 5.63
C ALA A 299 -8.91 7.31 6.76
N PHE A 300 -9.26 8.54 6.39
CA PHE A 300 -9.51 9.65 7.31
C PHE A 300 -10.74 10.43 6.90
N CYS A 301 -11.64 10.68 7.86
CA CYS A 301 -12.95 11.24 7.57
C CYS A 301 -13.03 12.77 7.66
N GLY A 302 -11.98 13.44 8.14
CA GLY A 302 -11.99 14.89 8.40
C GLY A 302 -12.31 15.73 7.17
N ALA A 303 -11.58 15.52 6.05
CA ALA A 303 -11.82 16.22 4.81
C ALA A 303 -13.21 15.90 4.22
N TYR A 304 -13.58 14.62 4.25
CA TYR A 304 -14.86 14.13 3.74
C TYR A 304 -16.04 14.79 4.44
N TRP A 305 -16.15 14.66 5.76
CA TRP A 305 -17.28 15.20 6.52
C TRP A 305 -17.31 16.72 6.53
N ASN A 306 -16.14 17.38 6.48
CA ASN A 306 -16.08 18.82 6.30
C ASN A 306 -16.67 19.26 4.95
N ALA A 307 -16.37 18.53 3.87
CA ALA A 307 -16.98 18.79 2.56
C ALA A 307 -18.49 18.52 2.55
N GLN A 308 -18.96 17.58 3.38
CA GLN A 308 -20.39 17.30 3.59
C GLN A 308 -21.06 18.24 4.62
N ARG A 309 -20.37 19.30 5.07
CA ARG A 309 -20.83 20.26 6.08
C ARG A 309 -21.25 19.63 7.42
N LEU A 310 -20.77 18.42 7.69
CA LEU A 310 -21.07 17.70 8.92
C LEU A 310 -20.00 18.01 9.96
N THR A 311 -20.26 19.00 10.81
CA THR A 311 -19.39 19.36 11.92
C THR A 311 -19.79 18.59 13.18
N ARG A 312 -18.93 17.66 13.62
CA ARG A 312 -18.91 17.00 14.93
C ARG A 312 -20.32 16.62 15.48
N SER A 313 -20.73 15.38 15.21
CA SER A 313 -21.98 14.82 15.73
C SER A 313 -21.83 14.28 17.17
N ASN A 314 -22.89 14.36 17.97
CA ASN A 314 -22.97 13.71 19.29
C ASN A 314 -23.16 12.19 19.18
N PHE A 315 -23.66 11.72 18.04
CA PHE A 315 -24.03 10.32 17.79
C PHE A 315 -23.00 9.59 16.93
N HIS A 316 -22.28 10.30 16.06
CA HIS A 316 -21.28 9.71 15.17
C HIS A 316 -19.87 10.27 15.42
N PRO A 317 -18.85 9.41 15.60
CA PRO A 317 -17.46 9.87 15.72
C PRO A 317 -16.99 10.50 14.41
N VAL A 318 -16.81 11.82 14.40
CA VAL A 318 -16.36 12.57 13.21
C VAL A 318 -15.18 13.46 13.57
N CYS A 319 -14.13 13.38 12.77
CA CYS A 319 -12.95 14.21 12.92
C CYS A 319 -13.18 15.62 12.38
N SER A 320 -12.45 16.60 12.92
CA SER A 320 -12.37 17.94 12.32
C SER A 320 -11.54 17.92 11.03
N SER A 321 -11.71 18.96 10.22
CA SER A 321 -10.87 19.24 9.04
C SER A 321 -9.38 19.24 9.36
N GLU A 322 -9.00 19.66 10.57
CA GLU A 322 -7.59 19.74 11.01
C GLU A 322 -6.86 18.40 11.05
N THR A 323 -7.59 17.28 11.11
CA THR A 323 -6.99 15.94 11.20
C THR A 323 -6.50 15.39 9.87
N PHE A 324 -7.00 15.95 8.76
CA PHE A 324 -6.72 15.47 7.42
C PHE A 324 -6.92 16.59 6.40
N LYS A 325 -5.81 17.20 5.99
CA LYS A 325 -5.80 18.41 5.14
C LYS A 325 -4.53 18.46 4.26
N PRO A 326 -4.48 19.36 3.25
CA PRO A 326 -3.28 19.56 2.44
C PRO A 326 -2.06 19.92 3.30
N ILE A 327 -0.89 19.47 2.90
CA ILE A 327 0.39 19.80 3.55
C ILE A 327 0.61 21.31 3.64
N SER A 328 0.21 22.07 2.61
CA SER A 328 0.27 23.54 2.58
C SER A 328 -0.51 24.22 3.70
N ASP A 329 -1.57 23.56 4.17
CA ASP A 329 -2.53 24.11 5.13
C ASP A 329 -2.21 23.66 6.57
N CYS A 330 -1.18 22.84 6.74
CA CYS A 330 -0.68 22.41 8.02
C CYS A 330 0.16 23.49 8.70
N SER A 331 -0.14 23.72 9.97
CA SER A 331 0.59 24.64 10.84
C SER A 331 1.43 23.88 11.86
N ILE A 332 2.64 24.37 12.15
CA ILE A 332 3.54 23.76 13.12
C ILE A 332 4.08 24.79 14.12
N SER A 333 3.92 24.47 15.40
CA SER A 333 4.37 25.30 16.52
C SER A 333 5.54 24.72 17.30
N ARG A 334 5.77 23.40 17.20
CA ARG A 334 6.83 22.68 17.91
C ARG A 334 7.48 21.64 17.01
N ILE A 335 8.77 21.38 17.25
CA ILE A 335 9.50 20.30 16.59
C ILE A 335 8.87 18.96 17.01
N PRO A 336 8.45 18.08 16.07
CA PRO A 336 7.90 16.77 16.41
C PRO A 336 8.88 15.90 17.18
N GLU A 337 8.39 15.08 18.10
CA GLU A 337 9.23 14.23 18.95
C GLU A 337 10.06 13.22 18.13
N ALA A 338 9.57 12.81 16.97
CA ALA A 338 10.24 11.87 16.08
C ALA A 338 11.47 12.47 15.34
N VAL A 339 11.67 13.79 15.39
CA VAL A 339 12.77 14.47 14.68
C VAL A 339 14.12 13.99 15.20
N HIS A 340 15.07 13.77 14.28
CA HIS A 340 16.42 13.26 14.59
C HIS A 340 16.39 11.97 15.43
N GLU A 341 15.53 11.01 15.07
CA GLU A 341 15.50 9.70 15.74
C GLU A 341 15.24 9.80 17.26
N LYS A 342 14.40 10.77 17.66
CA LYS A 342 14.08 11.12 19.05
C LYS A 342 15.28 11.60 19.89
N ASN A 343 16.36 12.04 19.23
CA ASN A 343 17.53 12.59 19.89
C ASN A 343 17.26 14.02 20.37
N GLN A 344 16.96 14.18 21.66
CA GLN A 344 16.61 15.47 22.25
C GLN A 344 17.73 16.52 22.13
N HIS A 345 19.00 16.11 22.13
CA HIS A 345 20.11 17.05 21.95
C HIS A 345 20.14 17.61 20.52
N GLU A 346 19.91 16.78 19.50
CA GLU A 346 19.85 17.28 18.12
C GLU A 346 18.59 18.12 17.86
N GLN A 347 17.47 17.81 18.52
CA GLN A 347 16.26 18.64 18.48
C GLN A 347 16.50 20.01 19.10
N ASP A 348 17.15 20.08 20.27
CA ASP A 348 17.53 21.34 20.91
C ASP A 348 18.48 22.16 20.02
N ILE A 349 19.51 21.52 19.45
CA ILE A 349 20.43 22.19 18.53
C ILE A 349 19.67 22.75 17.33
N THR A 350 18.76 21.97 16.75
CA THR A 350 17.94 22.42 15.61
C THR A 350 17.08 23.61 15.98
N LYS A 351 16.43 23.58 17.15
CA LYS A 351 15.66 24.71 17.68
C LYS A 351 16.53 25.96 17.84
N ARG A 352 17.73 25.82 18.41
CA ARG A 352 18.70 26.92 18.57
C ARG A 352 19.20 27.47 17.23
N CYS A 353 19.39 26.62 16.22
CA CYS A 353 19.74 27.04 14.87
C CYS A 353 18.63 27.93 14.27
N ILE A 354 17.38 27.49 14.36
CA ILE A 354 16.21 28.23 13.83
C ILE A 354 16.11 29.61 14.51
N ILE A 355 16.22 29.65 15.83
CA ILE A 355 16.20 30.91 16.61
C ILE A 355 17.34 31.84 16.19
N ARG A 356 18.56 31.32 16.05
CA ARG A 356 19.74 32.12 15.66
C ARG A 356 19.61 32.72 14.26
N MET A 357 18.91 32.03 13.36
CA MET A 357 18.61 32.52 12.01
C MET A 357 17.46 33.56 12.00
N GLY A 358 16.80 33.82 13.13
CA GLY A 358 15.68 34.76 13.21
C GLY A 358 14.42 34.29 12.49
N ARG A 359 14.25 32.98 12.30
CA ARG A 359 13.11 32.38 11.60
C ARG A 359 12.18 31.67 12.57
N THR A 360 10.92 31.51 12.21
CA THR A 360 10.03 30.59 12.92
C THR A 360 10.20 29.16 12.41
N LEU A 361 9.75 28.16 13.19
CA LEU A 361 9.72 26.77 12.74
C LEU A 361 8.83 26.61 11.49
N GLN A 362 7.69 27.31 11.45
CA GLN A 362 6.80 27.33 10.30
C GLN A 362 7.52 27.83 9.05
N ASP A 363 8.24 28.95 9.13
CA ASP A 363 8.95 29.51 7.97
C ASP A 363 9.98 28.54 7.41
N VAL A 364 10.70 27.85 8.29
CA VAL A 364 11.68 26.84 7.89
C VAL A 364 10.96 25.65 7.24
N VAL A 365 9.92 25.10 7.86
CA VAL A 365 9.18 23.98 7.28
C VAL A 365 8.56 24.33 5.93
N SER A 366 7.97 25.51 5.78
CA SER A 366 7.38 25.98 4.51
C SER A 366 8.42 26.12 3.39
N ASP A 367 9.60 26.67 3.67
CA ASP A 367 10.73 26.75 2.74
C ASP A 367 11.23 25.36 2.32
N TRP A 368 11.34 24.44 3.28
CA TRP A 368 11.76 23.07 2.99
C TRP A 368 10.70 22.24 2.27
N ILE A 369 9.40 22.54 2.45
CA ILE A 369 8.33 21.98 1.62
C ILE A 369 8.45 22.49 0.17
N ALA A 370 8.80 23.76 -0.04
CA ALA A 370 9.04 24.27 -1.40
C ALA A 370 10.21 23.54 -2.07
N LYS A 371 11.33 23.36 -1.34
CA LYS A 371 12.48 22.56 -1.81
C LYS A 371 12.11 21.11 -2.11
N PHE A 372 11.27 20.51 -1.28
CA PHE A 372 10.73 19.17 -1.50
C PHE A 372 9.91 19.07 -2.79
N ASN A 373 9.02 20.03 -3.04
CA ASN A 373 8.22 20.09 -4.28
C ASN A 373 9.10 20.27 -5.52
N ASN A 374 10.13 21.10 -5.43
CA ASN A 374 11.08 21.36 -6.51
C ASN A 374 12.06 20.19 -6.76
N ARG A 375 11.95 19.09 -6.00
CA ARG A 375 12.87 17.94 -6.06
C ARG A 375 14.34 18.32 -5.80
N GLU A 376 14.57 19.32 -4.96
CA GLU A 376 15.91 19.76 -4.54
C GLU A 376 16.53 18.88 -3.45
N ILE A 377 15.77 17.92 -2.90
CA ILE A 377 16.20 17.04 -1.82
C ILE A 377 15.97 15.57 -2.17
N ASP A 378 16.89 14.71 -1.75
CA ASP A 378 16.84 13.28 -2.00
C ASP A 378 15.76 12.62 -1.14
N ARG A 379 14.76 12.03 -1.81
CA ARG A 379 13.53 11.45 -1.24
C ARG A 379 13.64 9.96 -0.93
N THR A 380 14.74 9.30 -1.26
CA THR A 380 14.91 7.84 -1.16
C THR A 380 14.67 7.30 0.24
N ARG A 381 14.95 8.10 1.27
CA ARG A 381 14.78 7.73 2.68
C ARG A 381 13.51 8.27 3.33
N MET A 382 12.56 8.77 2.54
CA MET A 382 11.28 9.25 3.05
C MET A 382 10.49 8.08 3.68
N PRO A 383 10.12 8.13 4.97
CA PRO A 383 9.42 7.04 5.66
C PRO A 383 7.90 7.08 5.43
N LEU A 384 7.48 7.39 4.20
CA LEU A 384 6.09 7.53 3.77
C LEU A 384 5.87 6.78 2.46
N ASN A 385 4.66 6.25 2.29
CA ASN A 385 4.26 5.64 1.02
C ASN A 385 4.21 6.70 -0.08
N HIS A 386 4.34 6.24 -1.33
CA HIS A 386 4.21 7.10 -2.51
C HIS A 386 5.09 8.36 -2.46
N ALA A 387 6.30 8.22 -1.87
CA ALA A 387 7.26 9.28 -1.62
C ALA A 387 7.42 10.24 -2.80
N GLU A 388 7.42 9.74 -4.04
CA GLU A 388 7.61 10.50 -5.28
C GLU A 388 6.42 11.34 -5.75
N MET A 389 5.20 11.02 -5.29
CA MET A 389 3.96 11.69 -5.69
C MET A 389 3.53 12.80 -4.71
N ILE A 390 4.17 12.86 -3.54
CA ILE A 390 3.82 13.84 -2.50
C ILE A 390 4.20 15.25 -2.96
N THR A 391 3.28 16.19 -2.78
CA THR A 391 3.47 17.63 -3.04
C THR A 391 2.81 18.44 -1.92
N ALA A 392 3.01 19.76 -1.87
CA ALA A 392 2.32 20.60 -0.88
C ALA A 392 0.78 20.51 -0.93
N ALA A 393 0.18 20.18 -2.07
CA ALA A 393 -1.27 20.00 -2.21
C ALA A 393 -1.77 18.63 -1.72
N THR A 394 -0.87 17.69 -1.45
CA THR A 394 -1.23 16.34 -1.00
C THR A 394 -1.84 16.38 0.40
N TYR A 395 -2.92 15.64 0.60
CA TYR A 395 -3.57 15.52 1.90
C TYR A 395 -2.88 14.49 2.78
N PHE A 396 -2.51 14.90 3.99
CA PHE A 396 -1.86 14.06 4.99
C PHE A 396 -2.66 14.00 6.29
N CYS A 397 -2.53 12.87 6.98
CA CYS A 397 -2.83 12.80 8.41
C CYS A 397 -1.69 13.41 9.22
N ASN A 398 -1.99 13.78 10.47
CA ASN A 398 -1.01 14.40 11.37
C ASN A 398 0.28 13.58 11.54
N ASP A 399 0.17 12.25 11.68
CA ASP A 399 1.36 11.38 11.83
C ASP A 399 2.26 11.41 10.59
N CYS A 400 1.68 11.42 9.39
CA CYS A 400 2.44 11.51 8.15
C CYS A 400 3.06 12.89 7.96
N TYR A 401 2.36 13.95 8.39
CA TYR A 401 2.90 15.29 8.41
C TYR A 401 4.10 15.42 9.38
N ASP A 402 4.00 14.86 10.59
CA ASP A 402 5.11 14.84 11.55
C ASP A 402 6.34 14.10 11.00
N LYS A 403 6.13 12.99 10.28
CA LYS A 403 7.20 12.25 9.58
C LYS A 403 7.84 13.08 8.46
N LEU A 404 7.02 13.77 7.66
CA LEU A 404 7.51 14.68 6.63
C LEU A 404 8.36 15.79 7.26
N VAL A 405 7.86 16.45 8.30
CA VAL A 405 8.60 17.50 9.01
C VAL A 405 9.91 16.96 9.58
N SER A 406 9.89 15.78 10.21
CA SER A 406 11.10 15.11 10.71
C SER A 406 12.16 14.95 9.62
N PHE A 407 11.74 14.44 8.46
CA PHE A 407 12.59 14.27 7.29
C PHE A 407 13.14 15.62 6.76
N LEU A 408 12.30 16.64 6.67
CA LEU A 408 12.71 17.97 6.21
C LEU A 408 13.70 18.64 7.18
N LEU A 409 13.48 18.52 8.48
CA LEU A 409 14.35 19.11 9.49
C LEU A 409 15.72 18.43 9.55
N TYR A 410 15.82 17.15 9.18
CA TYR A 410 17.11 16.48 8.97
C TYR A 410 17.90 17.15 7.82
N TRP A 411 17.26 17.35 6.67
CA TRP A 411 17.91 17.99 5.53
C TRP A 411 18.26 19.45 5.78
N PHE A 412 17.35 20.18 6.43
CA PHE A 412 17.63 21.51 6.96
C PHE A 412 18.92 21.49 7.76
N ARG A 413 19.00 20.61 8.76
CA ARG A 413 20.13 20.60 9.66
C ARG A 413 21.44 20.18 8.99
N ILE A 414 21.41 19.27 8.02
CA ILE A 414 22.58 18.92 7.19
C ILE A 414 23.08 20.08 6.33
N SER A 415 22.16 20.90 5.81
CA SER A 415 22.51 22.01 4.92
C SER A 415 23.11 23.22 5.62
N ILE A 416 23.04 23.29 6.95
CA ILE A 416 23.53 24.45 7.71
C ILE A 416 25.07 24.46 7.74
N PRO A 417 25.71 25.54 7.25
CA PRO A 417 27.15 25.75 7.38
C PRO A 417 27.63 25.72 8.82
N LYS A 418 28.85 25.20 9.07
CA LYS A 418 29.39 25.01 10.43
C LYS A 418 29.49 26.29 11.26
N ASP A 419 29.69 27.44 10.61
CA ASP A 419 29.78 28.76 11.23
C ASP A 419 28.43 29.29 11.74
N LEU A 420 27.32 28.85 11.13
CA LEU A 420 25.96 29.20 11.56
C LEU A 420 25.44 28.30 12.68
N LEU A 421 26.14 27.19 12.98
CA LEU A 421 25.78 26.31 14.08
C LEU A 421 26.13 26.90 15.45
N PRO A 422 25.38 26.51 16.50
CA PRO A 422 25.80 26.77 17.88
C PRO A 422 27.24 26.31 18.13
N PRO A 423 28.07 27.08 18.85
CA PRO A 423 29.50 26.77 19.05
C PRO A 423 29.79 25.41 19.71
N ASP A 424 28.88 24.93 20.54
CA ASP A 424 28.93 23.60 21.16
C ASP A 424 28.60 22.50 20.14
N ALA A 425 27.68 22.76 19.21
CA ALA A 425 27.31 21.82 18.17
C ALA A 425 28.37 21.70 17.06
N SER A 426 29.00 22.82 16.66
CA SER A 426 29.98 22.84 15.56
C SER A 426 31.29 22.11 15.87
N LYS A 427 31.59 21.90 17.16
CA LYS A 427 32.78 21.21 17.65
C LYS A 427 32.59 19.70 17.80
N ARG A 428 31.36 19.20 17.70
CA ARG A 428 31.07 17.76 17.84
C ARG A 428 31.59 17.02 16.62
N GLU A 429 32.26 15.91 16.86
CA GLU A 429 32.64 14.97 15.81
C GLU A 429 31.44 14.11 15.40
N ASP A 430 31.36 13.77 14.12
CA ASP A 430 30.35 12.88 13.57
C ASP A 430 30.41 11.49 14.23
N CYS A 431 29.24 10.95 14.58
CA CYS A 431 29.10 9.57 14.97
C CYS A 431 29.36 8.68 13.75
N TRP A 432 30.13 7.61 13.93
CA TRP A 432 30.42 6.65 12.84
C TRP A 432 29.15 6.01 12.25
N TYR A 433 28.12 5.83 13.08
CA TYR A 433 26.83 5.30 12.67
C TYR A 433 25.84 6.39 12.21
N GLY A 434 26.22 7.67 12.30
CA GLY A 434 25.42 8.82 11.91
C GLY A 434 23.99 8.78 12.47
N TYR A 435 23.02 9.11 11.63
CA TYR A 435 21.60 9.05 11.97
C TYR A 435 21.13 7.64 12.37
N ALA A 436 21.82 6.56 11.95
CA ALA A 436 21.43 5.18 12.24
C ALA A 436 21.97 4.67 13.58
N CYS A 437 22.62 5.53 14.37
CA CYS A 437 23.20 5.14 15.65
C CYS A 437 22.13 4.73 16.66
N ARG A 438 22.08 3.45 17.06
CA ARG A 438 21.15 2.99 18.10
C ARG A 438 21.52 3.49 19.50
N THR A 439 22.79 3.80 19.74
CA THR A 439 23.31 4.29 21.02
C THR A 439 22.78 5.69 21.36
N GLN A 440 22.39 6.47 20.36
CA GLN A 440 21.83 7.81 20.57
C GLN A 440 20.50 7.81 21.34
N HIS A 441 19.77 6.68 21.38
CA HIS A 441 18.46 6.59 22.03
C HIS A 441 18.50 6.34 23.54
N HIS A 442 19.59 5.75 24.05
CA HIS A 442 19.65 5.27 25.44
C HIS A 442 20.90 5.73 26.19
N ASN A 443 21.79 6.47 25.54
CA ASN A 443 22.98 7.03 26.17
C ASN A 443 23.06 8.53 25.86
N GLU A 444 22.55 9.34 26.80
CA GLU A 444 22.53 10.79 26.68
C GLU A 444 23.94 11.39 26.54
N ASP A 445 24.93 10.85 27.24
CA ASP A 445 26.31 11.30 27.12
C ASP A 445 26.88 11.08 25.72
N HIS A 446 26.53 9.97 25.06
CA HIS A 446 26.89 9.70 23.68
C HIS A 446 26.17 10.66 22.72
N ALA A 447 24.85 10.80 22.88
CA ALA A 447 24.03 11.72 22.10
C ALA A 447 24.53 13.16 22.21
N ARG A 448 24.95 13.60 23.40
CA ARG A 448 25.52 14.94 23.64
C ARG A 448 26.89 15.11 22.96
N LYS A 449 27.78 14.12 23.03
CA LYS A 449 29.18 14.25 22.57
C LYS A 449 29.37 14.11 21.05
N ARG A 450 28.53 13.33 20.37
CA ARG A 450 28.69 13.01 18.93
C ARG A 450 27.58 13.64 18.11
N ASN A 451 27.89 14.15 16.92
CA ASN A 451 26.88 14.59 15.95
C ASN A 451 26.21 13.37 15.31
N HIS A 452 24.88 13.32 15.32
CA HIS A 452 24.09 12.26 14.68
C HIS A 452 23.37 12.75 13.42
N VAL A 453 23.39 14.06 13.15
CA VAL A 453 22.86 14.63 11.90
C VAL A 453 23.96 14.58 10.82
N CYS A 454 24.39 13.36 10.51
CA CYS A 454 25.43 13.06 9.53
C CYS A 454 25.18 11.68 8.91
N ARG A 455 25.78 11.43 7.74
CA ARG A 455 25.72 10.10 7.10
C ARG A 455 26.61 9.10 7.85
N PRO A 456 26.20 7.83 7.97
CA PRO A 456 27.06 6.77 8.50
C PRO A 456 28.33 6.65 7.66
N THR A 457 29.48 6.56 8.32
CA THR A 457 30.79 6.35 7.68
C THR A 457 31.30 4.92 7.85
N ARG A 458 30.63 4.10 8.67
CA ARG A 458 30.96 2.69 8.92
C ARG A 458 29.72 1.82 8.73
N GLY A 459 29.80 0.79 7.89
CA GLY A 459 28.72 -0.18 7.66
C GLY A 459 27.90 -0.02 6.36
N ILE A 460 28.42 0.62 5.32
CA ILE A 460 27.74 0.74 4.01
C ILE A 460 27.71 -0.60 3.23
N ASN A 461 28.44 -1.62 3.67
CA ASN A 461 28.52 -2.95 3.04
C ASN A 461 28.09 -4.08 3.99
N MET A 462 26.85 -4.07 4.48
CA MET A 462 26.20 -5.28 5.02
C MET A 462 24.73 -5.32 4.64
#